data_AF-A0A661C0Y0-F1
#
_entry.id   AF-A0A661C0Y0-F1
#
_cell.length_a   1.000
_cell.length_b   1.000
_cell.length_c   1.000
_cell.angle_alpha   90.00
_cell.angle_beta   90.00
_cell.angle_gamma   90.00
#
_symmetry.space_group_name_H-M   'P 1'
#
loop_
_entity.id
_entity.type
_entity.pdbx_description
1 polymer ?
#
loop_
_entity_poly.entity_id
_entity_poly.type
_entity_poly.pdbx_seq_one_letter_code
_entity_poly.pdbx_strand_id
1 'polypeptide(L)'
;MKGEEVKGEAIRVSGVVQGVGFRPAVWTLAHQLGLVGLVWNDSEGVLIHVWGSDDSLANFVARLDSDAPPLAQIDHIQRSLLNTDRMAPDDFQIIVSQAGQVNTRVASDAATCPDCLAEVLEPTNRRYRYPFTNCTHCGPRMSIIRGIPYDRANTSMSAFQMCPQCQKEYDDPGDRRFHAQPNACHQCGPKVWLEDRQGKRVKENGDIIDTAADLIRQGKIVAIKGIGGIHLACDAGNHSAVKSLRQRKHRYHKPFALMAKGMAMIKYFANVNNAEEKLLNSCSAPIVILKTISDAQTDEALATGPTVVKKLSADLAPGQNSMGFMLPYTPLHHLLMQKMTQPIVLTSANQSDEPQVIRNGEAHQRLDQIADYYLLHDRDIVNRLDDSVLRFMDDQPRFLRLARGYAPMTLALPDDFPD
;
A
#
# COMPACT_ATOMS: atom_id res chain seq x y z
N MET A 1 -29.52 34.78 29.25
CA MET A 1 -28.77 34.12 28.17
C MET A 1 -29.69 33.06 27.60
N LYS A 2 -30.15 33.23 26.35
CA LYS A 2 -31.00 32.24 25.67
C LYS A 2 -30.18 30.97 25.53
N GLY A 3 -30.69 29.83 25.99
CA GLY A 3 -30.03 28.55 25.76
C GLY A 3 -29.87 28.35 24.25
N GLU A 4 -28.66 28.04 23.81
CA GLU A 4 -28.40 27.71 22.41
C GLU A 4 -29.29 26.53 22.02
N GLU A 5 -30.06 26.70 20.96
CA GLU A 5 -30.96 25.68 20.44
C GLU A 5 -30.10 24.55 19.84
N VAL A 6 -30.08 23.40 20.51
CA VAL A 6 -29.34 22.22 20.03
C VAL A 6 -30.09 21.62 18.86
N LYS A 7 -29.46 21.61 17.68
CA LYS A 7 -30.03 21.02 16.47
C LYS A 7 -29.27 19.75 16.11
N GLY A 8 -29.99 18.79 15.54
CA GLY A 8 -29.40 17.59 14.96
C GLY A 8 -29.25 17.74 13.45
N GLU A 9 -28.08 17.39 12.91
CA GLU A 9 -27.81 17.33 11.47
C GLU A 9 -27.39 15.92 11.04
N ALA A 10 -27.85 15.52 9.87
CA ALA A 10 -27.32 14.41 9.11
C ALA A 10 -26.37 14.95 8.04
N ILE A 11 -25.10 14.55 8.14
CA ILE A 11 -24.02 14.94 7.24
C ILE A 11 -23.58 13.69 6.45
N ARG A 12 -23.85 13.70 5.16
CA ARG A 12 -23.38 12.69 4.20
C ARG A 12 -22.04 13.15 3.63
N VAL A 13 -21.03 12.31 3.75
CA VAL A 13 -19.72 12.53 3.13
C VAL A 13 -19.48 11.43 2.10
N SER A 14 -19.22 11.81 0.85
CA SER A 14 -18.94 10.88 -0.25
C SER A 14 -17.55 11.11 -0.86
N GLY A 15 -16.97 10.03 -1.36
CA GLY A 15 -15.66 10.01 -2.02
C GLY A 15 -14.81 8.84 -1.53
N VAL A 16 -13.50 9.02 -1.46
CA VAL A 16 -12.59 8.04 -0.84
C VAL A 16 -12.56 8.29 0.66
N VAL A 17 -13.61 7.87 1.35
CA VAL A 17 -13.79 8.11 2.80
C VAL A 17 -13.91 6.83 3.62
N GLN A 18 -13.90 5.67 2.97
CA GLN A 18 -13.92 4.37 3.66
C GLN A 18 -12.55 3.69 3.64
N GLY A 19 -12.21 3.04 4.76
CA GLY A 19 -10.93 2.37 4.94
C GLY A 19 -9.72 3.29 5.09
N VAL A 20 -9.93 4.61 5.15
CA VAL A 20 -8.85 5.62 5.24
C VAL A 20 -8.65 6.19 6.63
N GLY A 21 -9.35 5.67 7.65
CA GLY A 21 -9.36 6.24 9.00
C GLY A 21 -10.35 7.39 9.21
N PHE A 22 -11.32 7.56 8.31
CA PHE A 22 -12.27 8.67 8.38
C PHE A 22 -13.18 8.61 9.62
N ARG A 23 -13.76 7.45 9.94
CA ARG A 23 -14.60 7.26 11.14
C ARG A 23 -13.84 7.65 12.44
N PRO A 24 -12.60 7.17 12.68
CA PRO A 24 -11.73 7.68 13.74
C PRO A 24 -11.55 9.20 13.75
N ALA A 25 -11.23 9.81 12.61
CA ALA A 25 -10.99 11.25 12.53
C ALA A 25 -12.25 12.05 12.88
N VAL A 26 -13.41 11.63 12.37
CA VAL A 26 -14.73 12.18 12.70
C VAL A 26 -15.01 12.08 14.20
N TRP A 27 -14.79 10.91 14.79
CA TRP A 27 -14.98 10.67 16.22
C TRP A 27 -14.11 11.61 17.06
N THR A 28 -12.81 11.71 16.73
CA THR A 28 -11.86 12.58 17.44
C THR A 28 -12.24 14.04 17.31
N LEU A 29 -12.62 14.47 16.10
CA LEU A 29 -13.04 15.84 15.83
C LEU A 29 -14.32 16.21 16.61
N ALA A 30 -15.30 15.31 16.66
CA ALA A 30 -16.53 15.53 17.41
C ALA A 30 -16.25 15.73 18.90
N HIS A 31 -15.39 14.89 19.50
CA HIS A 31 -14.98 15.01 20.90
C HIS A 31 -14.23 16.31 21.18
N GLN A 32 -13.32 16.73 20.29
CA GLN A 32 -12.60 17.99 20.42
C GLN A 32 -13.54 19.21 20.41
N LEU A 33 -14.68 19.11 19.73
CA LEU A 33 -15.68 20.18 19.65
C LEU A 33 -16.83 20.01 20.66
N GLY A 34 -16.78 18.99 21.53
CA GLY A 34 -17.83 18.71 22.51
C GLY A 34 -19.18 18.33 21.87
N LEU A 35 -19.15 17.74 20.68
CA LEU A 35 -20.34 17.31 19.95
C LEU A 35 -20.70 15.87 20.30
N VAL A 36 -21.99 15.56 20.26
CA VAL A 36 -22.53 14.20 20.44
C VAL A 36 -23.15 13.70 19.14
N GLY A 37 -23.15 12.39 18.92
CA GLY A 37 -23.57 11.86 17.63
C GLY A 37 -23.20 10.43 17.32
N LEU A 38 -23.37 10.05 16.06
CA LEU A 38 -23.14 8.71 15.55
C LEU A 38 -22.43 8.82 14.19
N VAL A 39 -21.46 7.95 13.93
CA VAL A 39 -20.83 7.82 12.60
C VAL A 39 -20.74 6.37 12.18
N TRP A 40 -21.07 6.07 10.92
CA TRP A 40 -20.92 4.75 10.33
C TRP A 40 -20.65 4.81 8.84
N ASN A 41 -20.17 3.69 8.30
CA ASN A 41 -20.07 3.49 6.86
C ASN A 41 -21.38 2.89 6.35
N ASP A 42 -21.78 3.29 5.16
CA ASP A 42 -22.81 2.58 4.40
C ASP A 42 -22.37 2.40 2.94
N SER A 43 -23.30 2.15 2.04
CA SER A 43 -22.98 1.92 0.64
C SER A 43 -22.72 3.21 -0.15
N GLU A 44 -23.06 4.38 0.37
CA GLU A 44 -22.91 5.70 -0.27
C GLU A 44 -21.69 6.49 0.23
N GLY A 45 -21.14 6.11 1.39
CA GLY A 45 -19.93 6.73 1.94
C GLY A 45 -19.92 6.66 3.46
N VAL A 46 -19.79 7.81 4.10
CA VAL A 46 -19.91 7.96 5.56
C VAL A 46 -21.14 8.79 5.87
N LEU A 47 -21.96 8.32 6.82
CA LEU A 47 -23.06 9.10 7.36
C LEU A 47 -22.73 9.47 8.81
N ILE A 48 -22.94 10.74 9.12
CA ILE A 48 -22.73 11.31 10.45
C ILE A 48 -24.06 11.90 10.89
N HIS A 49 -24.56 11.46 12.04
CA HIS A 49 -25.56 12.21 12.78
C HIS A 49 -24.86 12.97 13.90
N VAL A 50 -25.05 14.28 13.98
CA VAL A 50 -24.36 15.10 14.98
C VAL A 50 -25.31 16.15 15.54
N TRP A 51 -25.21 16.41 16.84
CA TRP A 51 -26.01 17.41 17.53
C TRP A 51 -25.10 18.46 18.16
N GLY A 52 -25.47 19.73 18.02
CA GLY A 52 -24.74 20.86 18.56
C GLY A 52 -25.42 22.20 18.27
N SER A 53 -24.76 23.29 18.65
CA SER A 53 -25.13 24.64 18.20
C SER A 53 -24.77 24.85 16.74
N ASP A 54 -25.44 25.80 16.07
CA ASP A 54 -25.18 26.13 14.66
C ASP A 54 -23.68 26.43 14.40
N ASP A 55 -23.03 27.14 15.32
CA ASP A 55 -21.61 27.49 15.23
C ASP A 55 -20.70 26.27 15.34
N SER A 56 -20.97 25.37 16.31
CA SER A 56 -20.19 24.14 16.47
C SER A 56 -20.35 23.19 15.28
N LEU A 57 -21.56 23.11 14.71
CA LEU A 57 -21.84 22.30 13.51
C LEU A 57 -21.15 22.87 12.26
N ALA A 58 -21.17 24.19 12.09
CA ALA A 58 -20.45 24.85 11.01
C ALA A 58 -18.93 24.63 11.12
N ASN A 59 -18.37 24.75 12.33
CA ASN A 59 -16.95 24.49 12.59
C ASN A 59 -16.58 23.02 12.33
N PHE A 60 -17.43 22.08 12.77
CA PHE A 60 -17.24 20.66 12.53
C PHE A 60 -17.17 20.35 11.03
N VAL A 61 -18.11 20.85 10.23
CA VAL A 61 -18.13 20.62 8.78
C VAL A 61 -16.89 21.20 8.10
N ALA A 62 -16.46 22.42 8.48
CA ALA A 62 -15.25 23.02 7.92
C ALA A 62 -13.99 22.18 8.23
N ARG A 63 -13.91 21.62 9.44
CA ARG A 63 -12.79 20.79 9.87
C ARG A 63 -12.80 19.36 9.34
N LEU A 64 -13.95 18.85 8.87
CA LEU A 64 -14.01 17.52 8.23
C LEU A 64 -13.08 17.44 7.02
N ASP A 65 -12.93 18.53 6.26
CA ASP A 65 -12.06 18.59 5.08
C ASP A 65 -10.61 18.95 5.45
N SER A 66 -10.41 19.97 6.30
CA SER A 66 -9.04 20.41 6.68
C SER A 66 -8.28 19.37 7.49
N ASP A 67 -8.98 18.59 8.31
CA ASP A 67 -8.41 17.60 9.22
C ASP A 67 -8.59 16.17 8.68
N ALA A 68 -8.95 16.03 7.40
CA ALA A 68 -9.18 14.74 6.76
C ALA A 68 -7.93 13.84 6.86
N PRO A 69 -8.11 12.51 7.08
CA PRO A 69 -6.99 11.58 7.09
C PRO A 69 -6.16 11.63 5.80
N PRO A 70 -4.86 11.28 5.82
CA PRO A 70 -3.96 11.45 4.67
C PRO A 70 -4.35 10.69 3.38
N LEU A 71 -5.17 9.64 3.50
CA LEU A 71 -5.65 8.86 2.36
C LEU A 71 -7.09 9.23 1.94
N ALA A 72 -7.73 10.12 2.69
CA ALA A 72 -9.10 10.52 2.42
C ALA A 72 -9.15 11.53 1.27
N GLN A 73 -10.17 11.39 0.42
CA GLN A 73 -10.52 12.38 -0.58
C GLN A 73 -12.03 12.58 -0.51
N ILE A 74 -12.44 13.75 -0.06
CA ILE A 74 -13.84 14.14 0.01
C ILE A 74 -14.22 14.79 -1.32
N ASP A 75 -15.26 14.27 -1.98
CA ASP A 75 -15.80 14.89 -3.19
C ASP A 75 -17.01 15.78 -2.86
N HIS A 76 -17.89 15.31 -1.98
CA HIS A 76 -19.10 16.03 -1.59
C HIS A 76 -19.39 15.88 -0.10
N ILE A 77 -19.89 16.96 0.49
CA ILE A 77 -20.48 17.00 1.82
C ILE A 77 -21.90 17.54 1.65
N GLN A 78 -22.90 16.75 2.04
CA GLN A 78 -24.31 17.15 2.03
C GLN A 78 -24.82 17.19 3.46
N ARG A 79 -25.51 18.28 3.82
CA ARG A 79 -26.07 18.51 5.15
C ARG A 79 -27.59 18.52 5.04
N SER A 80 -28.25 17.91 6.02
CA SER A 80 -29.70 17.93 6.17
C SER A 80 -30.07 17.97 7.65
N LEU A 81 -31.20 18.59 7.98
CA LEU A 81 -31.68 18.59 9.35
C LEU A 81 -32.22 17.20 9.70
N LEU A 82 -31.88 16.72 10.90
CA LEU A 82 -32.50 15.53 11.45
C LEU A 82 -33.94 15.85 11.88
N ASN A 83 -34.83 14.85 11.74
CA ASN A 83 -36.16 14.94 12.30
C ASN A 83 -36.07 15.20 13.81
N THR A 84 -36.88 16.15 14.30
CA THR A 84 -36.90 16.63 15.68
C THR A 84 -37.22 15.55 16.72
N ASP A 85 -37.76 14.41 16.29
CA ASP A 85 -38.12 13.29 17.16
C ASP A 85 -36.92 12.41 17.55
N ARG A 86 -35.75 12.60 16.92
CA ARG A 86 -34.53 11.89 17.30
C ARG A 86 -33.82 12.58 18.46
N MET A 87 -33.79 11.89 19.60
CA MET A 87 -32.98 12.31 20.75
C MET A 87 -31.49 12.21 20.43
N ALA A 88 -30.73 13.21 20.88
CA ALA A 88 -29.27 13.17 20.83
C ALA A 88 -28.75 12.02 21.73
N PRO A 89 -27.72 11.28 21.30
CA PRO A 89 -27.04 10.33 22.17
C PRO A 89 -26.27 11.08 23.28
N ASP A 90 -25.92 10.36 24.34
CA ASP A 90 -25.13 10.92 25.45
C ASP A 90 -23.66 11.19 25.07
N ASP A 91 -23.18 10.58 23.98
CA ASP A 91 -21.80 10.64 23.52
C ASP A 91 -21.71 10.54 21.99
N PHE A 92 -20.52 10.75 21.42
CA PHE A 92 -20.25 10.51 20.01
C PHE A 92 -19.70 9.09 19.77
N GLN A 93 -20.38 8.28 18.95
CA GLN A 93 -20.04 6.86 18.81
C GLN A 93 -19.81 6.44 17.36
N ILE A 94 -18.83 5.56 17.15
CA ILE A 94 -18.67 4.82 15.89
C ILE A 94 -19.53 3.56 15.97
N ILE A 95 -20.58 3.48 15.14
CA ILE A 95 -21.52 2.35 15.17
C ILE A 95 -21.32 1.39 13.99
N VAL A 96 -22.02 0.26 14.05
CA VAL A 96 -21.95 -0.80 13.03
C VAL A 96 -22.37 -0.25 11.66
N SER A 97 -21.57 -0.57 10.64
CA SER A 97 -21.83 -0.19 9.25
C SER A 97 -23.11 -0.82 8.71
N GLN A 98 -23.79 -0.12 7.80
CA GLN A 98 -25.04 -0.56 7.19
C GLN A 98 -24.80 -1.01 5.74
N ALA A 99 -25.45 -2.09 5.32
CA ALA A 99 -25.35 -2.59 3.95
C ALA A 99 -26.38 -1.92 3.03
N GLY A 100 -26.06 -1.79 1.75
CA GLY A 100 -26.92 -1.19 0.72
C GLY A 100 -26.32 -1.34 -0.68
N GLN A 101 -26.96 -0.74 -1.69
CA GLN A 101 -26.43 -0.72 -3.06
C GLN A 101 -25.20 0.21 -3.14
N VAL A 102 -24.08 -0.33 -3.62
CA VAL A 102 -22.75 0.33 -3.54
C VAL A 102 -22.65 1.50 -4.52
N ASN A 103 -22.51 2.71 -3.96
CA ASN A 103 -22.28 3.98 -4.66
C ASN A 103 -21.02 4.73 -4.15
N THR A 104 -20.21 4.13 -3.27
CA THR A 104 -19.00 4.75 -2.70
C THR A 104 -17.71 4.28 -3.37
N ARG A 105 -16.67 5.12 -3.32
CA ARG A 105 -15.32 4.79 -3.85
C ARG A 105 -14.53 3.93 -2.86
N VAL A 106 -13.64 3.09 -3.40
CA VAL A 106 -12.71 2.25 -2.63
C VAL A 106 -11.33 2.90 -2.60
N ALA A 107 -10.70 2.94 -1.43
CA ALA A 107 -9.34 3.44 -1.31
C ALA A 107 -8.32 2.54 -2.01
N SER A 108 -7.34 3.19 -2.64
CA SER A 108 -6.17 2.52 -3.21
C SER A 108 -5.29 1.90 -2.12
N ASP A 109 -4.53 0.87 -2.47
CA ASP A 109 -3.47 0.36 -1.59
C ASP A 109 -2.42 1.45 -1.32
N ALA A 110 -1.95 1.56 -0.08
CA ALA A 110 -0.94 2.54 0.31
C ALA A 110 0.33 1.87 0.85
N ALA A 111 1.48 2.43 0.50
CA ALA A 111 2.78 2.03 1.00
C ALA A 111 2.87 2.22 2.52
N THR A 112 3.75 1.46 3.16
CA THR A 112 3.95 1.51 4.62
C THR A 112 4.32 2.92 5.06
N CYS A 113 3.56 3.49 6.00
CA CYS A 113 3.87 4.83 6.50
C CYS A 113 5.12 4.82 7.41
N PRO A 114 5.80 5.97 7.59
CA PRO A 114 7.02 6.06 8.39
C PRO A 114 6.88 5.49 9.81
N ASP A 115 5.74 5.73 10.47
CA ASP A 115 5.51 5.24 11.84
C ASP A 115 5.43 3.72 11.91
N CYS A 116 4.68 3.10 11.00
CA CYS A 116 4.60 1.64 10.93
C CYS A 116 5.94 1.01 10.53
N LEU A 117 6.72 1.70 9.68
CA LEU A 117 8.07 1.26 9.37
C LEU A 117 8.97 1.32 10.61
N ALA A 118 8.91 2.40 11.39
CA ALA A 118 9.68 2.52 12.63
C ALA A 118 9.36 1.37 13.60
N GLU A 119 8.08 1.05 13.81
CA GLU A 119 7.68 -0.09 14.66
C GLU A 119 8.20 -1.44 14.16
N VAL A 120 8.19 -1.66 12.84
CA VAL A 120 8.72 -2.90 12.24
C VAL A 120 10.23 -3.03 12.45
N LEU A 121 10.93 -1.90 12.54
CA LEU A 121 12.38 -1.85 12.69
C LEU A 121 12.86 -1.77 14.14
N GLU A 122 11.97 -1.45 15.09
CA GLU A 122 12.28 -1.26 16.51
C GLU A 122 12.29 -2.60 17.27
N PRO A 123 13.44 -3.09 17.77
CA PRO A 123 13.57 -4.40 18.43
C PRO A 123 12.66 -4.61 19.65
N THR A 124 12.34 -3.53 20.37
CA THR A 124 11.48 -3.60 21.56
C THR A 124 9.99 -3.58 21.22
N ASN A 125 9.63 -3.26 19.98
CA ASN A 125 8.24 -3.20 19.56
C ASN A 125 7.66 -4.61 19.37
N ARG A 126 6.41 -4.83 19.79
CA ARG A 126 5.72 -6.12 19.61
C ARG A 126 5.54 -6.55 18.14
N ARG A 127 5.64 -5.60 17.21
CA ARG A 127 5.61 -5.80 15.75
C ARG A 127 6.99 -5.77 15.11
N TYR A 128 8.06 -5.85 15.90
CA TYR A 128 9.41 -5.98 15.38
C TYR A 128 9.46 -7.11 14.34
N ARG A 129 9.94 -6.75 13.14
CA ARG A 129 10.03 -7.63 11.96
C ARG A 129 8.72 -8.28 11.51
N TYR A 130 7.56 -7.76 11.91
CA TYR A 130 6.27 -8.29 11.44
C TYR A 130 5.97 -7.82 10.00
N PRO A 131 5.87 -8.73 9.00
CA PRO A 131 5.82 -8.35 7.58
C PRO A 131 4.48 -7.77 7.09
N PHE A 132 3.45 -7.75 7.95
CA PHE A 132 2.11 -7.29 7.60
C PHE A 132 1.63 -6.07 8.42
N THR A 133 2.54 -5.43 9.17
CA THR A 133 2.23 -4.21 9.93
C THR A 133 1.60 -3.13 9.05
N ASN A 134 0.49 -2.58 9.53
CA ASN A 134 -0.21 -1.45 8.93
C ASN A 134 -0.96 -0.65 10.00
N CYS A 135 -1.54 0.47 9.60
CA CYS A 135 -2.46 1.29 10.39
C CYS A 135 -3.57 1.86 9.48
N THR A 136 -4.40 2.76 10.00
CA THR A 136 -5.44 3.44 9.21
C THR A 136 -4.88 4.25 8.02
N HIS A 137 -3.64 4.72 8.11
CA HIS A 137 -2.98 5.57 7.10
C HIS A 137 -2.15 4.81 6.05
N CYS A 138 -2.03 3.47 6.14
CA CYS A 138 -1.21 2.70 5.20
C CYS A 138 -1.66 1.24 5.03
N GLY A 139 -1.02 0.53 4.11
CA GLY A 139 -1.22 -0.89 3.88
C GLY A 139 -2.28 -1.20 2.82
N PRO A 140 -2.66 -2.48 2.67
CA PRO A 140 -3.58 -2.92 1.63
C PRO A 140 -5.00 -2.42 1.89
N ARG A 141 -5.72 -2.13 0.81
CA ARG A 141 -7.11 -1.70 0.74
C ARG A 141 -7.78 -2.43 -0.42
N MET A 142 -7.72 -1.87 -1.63
CA MET A 142 -8.27 -2.46 -2.85
C MET A 142 -7.81 -3.91 -3.05
N SER A 143 -6.56 -4.27 -2.78
CA SER A 143 -6.09 -5.67 -2.97
C SER A 143 -6.78 -6.70 -2.07
N ILE A 144 -7.34 -6.30 -0.93
CA ILE A 144 -7.88 -7.22 0.09
C ILE A 144 -9.38 -7.12 0.29
N ILE A 145 -10.05 -6.12 -0.29
CA ILE A 145 -11.49 -5.92 -0.10
C ILE A 145 -12.31 -6.95 -0.91
N ARG A 146 -13.35 -7.51 -0.30
CA ARG A 146 -14.35 -8.40 -0.93
C ARG A 146 -15.66 -7.67 -1.23
N GLY A 147 -16.00 -6.64 -0.45
CA GLY A 147 -17.21 -5.85 -0.62
C GLY A 147 -17.23 -4.60 0.26
N ILE A 148 -18.23 -3.75 0.02
CA ILE A 148 -18.53 -2.53 0.78
C ILE A 148 -19.78 -2.78 1.63
N PRO A 149 -19.88 -2.27 2.87
CA PRO A 149 -18.96 -1.33 3.54
C PRO A 149 -17.58 -1.91 3.90
N TYR A 150 -16.55 -1.04 3.92
CA TYR A 150 -15.18 -1.43 4.26
C TYR A 150 -15.05 -1.74 5.75
N ASP A 151 -15.21 -3.01 6.08
CA ASP A 151 -14.97 -3.59 7.40
C ASP A 151 -14.22 -4.91 7.29
N ARG A 152 -13.55 -5.33 8.37
CA ARG A 152 -12.69 -6.52 8.42
C ARG A 152 -13.37 -7.76 7.85
N ALA A 153 -14.65 -7.97 8.18
CA ALA A 153 -15.46 -9.10 7.71
C ALA A 153 -15.56 -9.18 6.17
N ASN A 154 -15.54 -8.03 5.50
CA ASN A 154 -15.59 -7.90 4.04
C ASN A 154 -14.20 -7.78 3.41
N THR A 155 -13.16 -8.33 4.04
CA THR A 155 -11.79 -8.35 3.49
C THR A 155 -11.18 -9.76 3.58
N SER A 156 -9.99 -9.98 3.00
CA SER A 156 -9.22 -11.20 3.28
C SER A 156 -8.69 -11.29 4.72
N MET A 157 -8.82 -10.23 5.52
CA MET A 157 -8.47 -10.25 6.95
C MET A 157 -9.54 -10.91 7.83
N SER A 158 -10.71 -11.25 7.28
CA SER A 158 -11.77 -11.96 8.02
C SER A 158 -11.36 -13.35 8.49
N ALA A 159 -10.39 -13.99 7.83
CA ALA A 159 -9.83 -15.28 8.24
C ALA A 159 -8.94 -15.21 9.49
N PHE A 160 -8.61 -14.00 9.96
CA PHE A 160 -7.66 -13.76 11.05
C PHE A 160 -8.38 -13.08 12.21
N GLN A 161 -8.74 -13.81 13.26
CA GLN A 161 -9.37 -13.22 14.45
C GLN A 161 -8.34 -12.41 15.25
N MET A 162 -8.63 -11.14 15.57
CA MET A 162 -7.71 -10.30 16.34
C MET A 162 -7.45 -10.88 17.75
N CYS A 163 -6.19 -10.89 18.18
CA CYS A 163 -5.86 -11.23 19.56
C CYS A 163 -6.25 -10.08 20.51
N PRO A 164 -6.31 -10.31 21.84
CA PRO A 164 -6.76 -9.29 22.80
C PRO A 164 -5.99 -7.96 22.72
N GLN A 165 -4.68 -8.00 22.43
CA GLN A 165 -3.89 -6.78 22.27
C GLN A 165 -4.25 -6.00 21.01
N CYS A 166 -4.42 -6.68 19.87
CA CYS A 166 -4.84 -6.03 18.63
C CYS A 166 -6.27 -5.49 18.72
N GLN A 167 -7.14 -6.19 19.47
CA GLN A 167 -8.50 -5.73 19.74
C GLN A 167 -8.48 -4.47 20.60
N LYS A 168 -7.67 -4.44 21.67
CA LYS A 168 -7.48 -3.24 22.49
C LYS A 168 -7.05 -2.02 21.66
N GLU A 169 -6.03 -2.16 20.82
CA GLU A 169 -5.60 -1.06 19.93
C GLU A 169 -6.67 -0.68 18.89
N TYR A 170 -7.52 -1.62 18.47
CA TYR A 170 -8.60 -1.36 17.53
C TYR A 170 -9.73 -0.56 18.18
N ASP A 171 -9.99 -0.79 19.47
CA ASP A 171 -11.05 -0.14 20.25
C ASP A 171 -10.59 1.14 20.96
N ASP A 172 -9.28 1.39 21.08
CA ASP A 172 -8.69 2.54 21.78
C ASP A 172 -8.56 3.76 20.85
N PRO A 173 -9.32 4.85 21.07
CA PRO A 173 -9.24 6.06 20.25
C PRO A 173 -7.89 6.79 20.30
N GLY A 174 -7.10 6.55 21.36
CA GLY A 174 -5.74 7.07 21.49
C GLY A 174 -4.70 6.30 20.68
N ASP A 175 -5.05 5.12 20.15
CA ASP A 175 -4.14 4.32 19.33
C ASP A 175 -4.30 4.64 17.84
N ARG A 176 -3.19 4.68 17.11
CA ARG A 176 -3.18 4.89 15.66
C ARG A 176 -3.89 3.79 14.86
N ARG A 177 -4.19 2.67 15.51
CA ARG A 177 -4.90 1.52 14.95
C ARG A 177 -6.37 1.50 15.33
N PHE A 178 -6.89 2.56 15.95
CA PHE A 178 -8.32 2.75 16.19
C PHE A 178 -9.10 2.52 14.90
N HIS A 179 -9.98 1.51 14.88
CA HIS A 179 -10.71 1.04 13.70
C HIS A 179 -9.87 0.68 12.45
N ALA A 180 -8.59 0.35 12.60
CA ALA A 180 -7.76 -0.19 11.52
C ALA A 180 -8.22 -1.62 11.16
N GLN A 181 -9.09 -1.74 10.16
CA GLN A 181 -9.66 -3.02 9.72
C GLN A 181 -8.63 -4.12 9.45
N PRO A 182 -7.44 -3.85 8.85
CA PRO A 182 -6.41 -4.86 8.63
C PRO A 182 -5.40 -4.99 9.77
N ASN A 183 -5.72 -4.52 10.99
CA ASN A 183 -4.84 -4.65 12.15
C ASN A 183 -4.53 -6.12 12.46
N ALA A 184 -3.26 -6.40 12.75
CA ALA A 184 -2.75 -7.70 13.13
C ALA A 184 -1.34 -7.60 13.77
N CYS A 185 -0.86 -8.72 14.30
CA CYS A 185 0.50 -8.92 14.80
C CYS A 185 0.94 -10.39 14.58
N HIS A 186 2.14 -10.75 15.03
CA HIS A 186 2.68 -12.12 14.96
C HIS A 186 1.76 -13.20 15.55
N GLN A 187 0.91 -12.86 16.53
CA GLN A 187 0.03 -13.82 17.20
C GLN A 187 -1.22 -14.16 16.39
N CYS A 188 -1.89 -13.16 15.84
CA CYS A 188 -3.20 -13.32 15.21
C CYS A 188 -3.22 -13.14 13.70
N GLY A 189 -2.12 -12.66 13.13
CA GLY A 189 -2.07 -12.22 11.76
C GLY A 189 -1.52 -13.25 10.78
N PRO A 190 -1.43 -12.83 9.51
CA PRO A 190 -0.84 -13.65 8.47
C PRO A 190 0.60 -14.06 8.77
N LYS A 191 1.00 -15.21 8.25
CA LYS A 191 2.34 -15.77 8.37
C LYS A 191 3.01 -15.89 7.02
N VAL A 192 4.30 -15.55 7.00
CA VAL A 192 5.18 -15.72 5.83
C VAL A 192 5.95 -17.02 5.96
N TRP A 193 6.26 -17.65 4.84
CA TRP A 193 7.11 -18.83 4.78
C TRP A 193 7.86 -18.90 3.45
N LEU A 194 8.84 -19.80 3.38
CA LEU A 194 9.60 -20.08 2.17
C LEU A 194 9.45 -21.55 1.78
N GLU A 195 9.18 -21.77 0.50
CA GLU A 195 9.17 -23.09 -0.13
C GLU A 195 10.26 -23.18 -1.20
N ASP A 196 10.83 -24.36 -1.37
CA ASP A 196 11.66 -24.68 -2.53
C ASP A 196 10.80 -24.92 -3.79
N ARG A 197 11.47 -25.21 -4.90
CA ARG A 197 10.83 -25.49 -6.19
C ARG A 197 9.87 -26.70 -6.17
N GLN A 198 10.04 -27.63 -5.24
CA GLN A 198 9.18 -28.81 -5.10
C GLN A 198 8.01 -28.54 -4.14
N GLY A 199 7.85 -27.31 -3.62
CA GLY A 199 6.82 -26.96 -2.65
C GLY A 199 7.13 -27.41 -1.22
N LYS A 200 8.36 -27.85 -0.95
CA LYS A 200 8.77 -28.24 0.40
C LYS A 200 9.19 -27.01 1.19
N ARG A 201 8.71 -26.91 2.43
CA ARG A 201 9.10 -25.83 3.35
C ARG A 201 10.59 -25.85 3.64
N VAL A 202 11.24 -24.72 3.42
CA VAL A 202 12.62 -24.49 3.85
C VAL A 202 12.63 -24.41 5.38
N LYS A 203 13.59 -25.08 6.02
CA LYS A 203 13.71 -25.08 7.48
C LYS A 203 14.00 -23.66 7.99
N GLU A 204 13.28 -23.24 9.02
CA GLU A 204 13.50 -21.98 9.71
C GLU A 204 14.72 -22.08 10.62
N ASN A 205 15.90 -21.75 10.08
CA ASN A 205 17.15 -21.64 10.87
C ASN A 205 17.43 -20.17 11.28
N GLY A 206 16.38 -19.35 11.35
CA GLY A 206 16.44 -17.90 11.53
C GLY A 206 15.23 -17.23 10.89
N ASP A 207 15.35 -15.94 10.60
CA ASP A 207 14.31 -15.19 9.91
C ASP A 207 14.18 -15.66 8.44
N ILE A 208 12.96 -16.00 8.03
CA ILE A 208 12.71 -16.58 6.71
C ILE A 208 12.80 -15.55 5.57
N ILE A 209 12.55 -14.28 5.86
CA ILE A 209 12.69 -13.17 4.90
C ILE A 209 14.18 -12.93 4.65
N ASP A 210 14.99 -12.97 5.71
CA ASP A 210 16.44 -12.89 5.60
C ASP A 210 17.01 -14.05 4.77
N THR A 211 16.49 -15.27 4.97
CA THR A 211 16.87 -16.45 4.18
C THR A 211 16.54 -16.26 2.70
N ALA A 212 15.37 -15.68 2.37
CA ALA A 212 15.02 -15.36 0.99
C ALA A 212 15.94 -14.28 0.38
N ALA A 213 16.32 -13.25 1.14
CA ALA A 213 17.30 -12.25 0.70
C ALA A 213 18.68 -12.89 0.42
N ASP A 214 19.12 -13.80 1.27
CA ASP A 214 20.39 -14.51 1.09
C ASP A 214 20.37 -15.39 -0.18
N LEU A 215 19.24 -16.04 -0.50
CA LEU A 215 19.06 -16.80 -1.75
C LEU A 215 19.11 -15.89 -3.00
N ILE A 216 18.49 -14.71 -2.94
CA ILE A 216 18.55 -13.72 -4.02
C ILE A 216 20.01 -13.28 -4.25
N ARG A 217 20.76 -12.99 -3.18
CA ARG A 217 22.19 -12.66 -3.26
C ARG A 217 23.05 -13.78 -3.84
N GLN A 218 22.65 -15.03 -3.62
CA GLN A 218 23.28 -16.22 -4.22
C GLN A 218 22.91 -16.42 -5.70
N GLY A 219 22.15 -15.50 -6.30
CA GLY A 219 21.75 -15.54 -7.71
C GLY A 219 20.53 -16.41 -8.01
N LYS A 220 19.76 -16.80 -6.98
CA LYS A 220 18.49 -17.51 -7.17
C LYS A 220 17.37 -16.56 -7.58
N ILE A 221 16.40 -17.10 -8.31
CA ILE A 221 15.14 -16.40 -8.64
C ILE A 221 14.10 -16.80 -7.59
N VAL A 222 13.60 -15.82 -6.83
CA VAL A 222 12.60 -16.05 -5.78
C VAL A 222 11.27 -15.43 -6.20
N ALA A 223 10.20 -16.21 -6.17
CA ALA A 223 8.84 -15.71 -6.30
C ALA A 223 8.40 -15.15 -4.94
N ILE A 224 7.98 -13.88 -4.88
CA ILE A 224 7.60 -13.17 -3.66
C ILE A 224 6.14 -12.76 -3.75
N LYS A 225 5.30 -13.24 -2.83
CA LYS A 225 3.92 -12.79 -2.72
C LYS A 225 3.87 -11.39 -2.11
N GLY A 226 3.47 -10.40 -2.92
CA GLY A 226 3.25 -9.03 -2.52
C GLY A 226 1.79 -8.76 -2.12
N ILE A 227 1.36 -7.49 -2.17
CA ILE A 227 -0.04 -7.11 -1.84
C ILE A 227 -1.00 -7.33 -3.01
N GLY A 228 -0.61 -6.99 -4.23
CA GLY A 228 -1.47 -7.05 -5.43
C GLY A 228 -1.23 -8.27 -6.33
N GLY A 229 -0.13 -8.98 -6.10
CA GLY A 229 0.21 -10.22 -6.79
C GLY A 229 1.59 -10.74 -6.41
N ILE A 230 1.96 -11.87 -7.01
CA ILE A 230 3.28 -12.50 -6.84
C ILE A 230 4.25 -11.87 -7.85
N HIS A 231 5.47 -11.61 -7.42
CA HIS A 231 6.56 -11.07 -8.24
C HIS A 231 7.70 -12.08 -8.34
N LEU A 232 8.48 -12.03 -9.42
CA LEU A 232 9.76 -12.73 -9.54
C LEU A 232 10.87 -11.74 -9.21
N ALA A 233 11.78 -12.16 -8.33
CA ALA A 233 12.90 -11.37 -7.88
C ALA A 233 14.24 -12.08 -8.06
N CYS A 234 15.25 -11.32 -8.48
CA CYS A 234 16.65 -11.74 -8.47
C CYS A 234 17.56 -10.52 -8.30
N ASP A 235 18.83 -10.74 -7.94
CA ASP A 235 19.82 -9.67 -7.78
C ASP A 235 20.08 -8.99 -9.14
N ALA A 236 19.79 -7.69 -9.23
CA ALA A 236 19.94 -6.93 -10.48
C ALA A 236 21.40 -6.74 -10.91
N GLY A 237 22.34 -6.89 -9.97
CA GLY A 237 23.77 -6.85 -10.23
C GLY A 237 24.38 -8.21 -10.60
N ASN A 238 23.60 -9.30 -10.55
CA ASN A 238 24.03 -10.61 -10.99
C ASN A 238 23.57 -10.87 -12.44
N HIS A 239 24.48 -10.65 -13.39
CA HIS A 239 24.20 -10.84 -14.83
C HIS A 239 23.65 -12.24 -15.15
N SER A 240 24.18 -13.29 -14.53
CA SER A 240 23.74 -14.67 -14.78
C SER A 240 22.30 -14.92 -14.30
N ALA A 241 21.90 -14.33 -13.17
CA ALA A 241 20.55 -14.43 -12.63
C ALA A 241 19.54 -13.66 -13.50
N VAL A 242 19.89 -12.44 -13.94
CA VAL A 242 19.05 -11.64 -14.85
C VAL A 242 18.84 -12.35 -16.18
N LYS A 243 19.91 -12.89 -16.78
CA LYS A 243 19.84 -13.64 -18.04
C LYS A 243 18.98 -14.90 -17.89
N SER A 244 19.16 -15.65 -16.80
CA SER A 244 18.34 -16.83 -16.47
C SER A 244 16.86 -16.47 -16.34
N LEU A 245 16.55 -15.35 -15.65
CA LEU A 245 15.18 -14.87 -15.52
C LEU A 245 14.56 -14.52 -16.88
N ARG A 246 15.30 -13.84 -17.77
CA ARG A 246 14.81 -13.55 -19.13
C ARG A 246 14.49 -14.81 -19.92
N GLN A 247 15.40 -15.77 -19.89
CA GLN A 247 15.26 -17.03 -20.62
C GLN A 247 14.03 -17.81 -20.14
N ARG A 248 13.92 -18.02 -18.81
CA ARG A 248 12.81 -18.77 -18.23
C ARG A 248 11.45 -18.07 -18.36
N LYS A 249 11.42 -16.74 -18.30
CA LYS A 249 10.18 -15.93 -18.47
C LYS A 249 9.83 -15.67 -19.95
N HIS A 250 10.67 -16.08 -20.89
CA HIS A 250 10.55 -15.74 -22.32
C HIS A 250 10.39 -14.23 -22.58
N ARG A 251 11.14 -13.41 -21.81
CA ARG A 251 11.08 -11.93 -21.90
C ARG A 251 12.43 -11.38 -22.33
N TYR A 252 12.70 -11.37 -23.63
CA TYR A 252 14.04 -11.11 -24.15
C TYR A 252 14.48 -9.64 -24.09
N HIS A 253 13.60 -8.68 -24.36
CA HIS A 253 14.02 -7.26 -24.48
C HIS A 253 13.29 -6.30 -23.53
N LYS A 254 12.04 -6.61 -23.15
CA LYS A 254 11.24 -5.67 -22.34
C LYS A 254 11.93 -5.39 -21.00
N PRO A 255 12.14 -4.11 -20.62
CA PRO A 255 12.86 -3.74 -19.40
C PRO A 255 12.28 -4.39 -18.14
N PHE A 256 13.13 -4.66 -17.16
CA PHE A 256 12.72 -5.05 -15.82
C PHE A 256 12.56 -3.84 -14.91
N ALA A 257 11.56 -3.90 -14.03
CA ALA A 257 11.45 -2.96 -12.92
C ALA A 257 12.37 -3.39 -11.78
N LEU A 258 12.91 -2.40 -11.08
CA LEU A 258 13.88 -2.58 -10.02
C LEU A 258 13.31 -2.05 -8.70
N MET A 259 13.49 -2.80 -7.63
CA MET A 259 13.28 -2.29 -6.27
C MET A 259 14.65 -1.97 -5.65
N ALA A 260 14.80 -0.73 -5.20
CA ALA A 260 15.99 -0.27 -4.48
C ALA A 260 15.68 -0.14 -2.98
N LYS A 261 16.70 -0.28 -2.13
CA LYS A 261 16.56 -0.19 -0.66
C LYS A 261 16.08 1.18 -0.19
N GLY A 262 16.47 2.24 -0.90
CA GLY A 262 16.20 3.62 -0.54
C GLY A 262 16.67 4.58 -1.62
N MET A 263 16.36 5.87 -1.44
CA MET A 263 16.67 6.92 -2.41
C MET A 263 18.17 7.03 -2.72
N ALA A 264 19.03 6.88 -1.72
CA ALA A 264 20.48 6.90 -1.90
C ALA A 264 20.98 5.82 -2.88
N MET A 265 20.37 4.63 -2.85
CA MET A 265 20.69 3.55 -3.79
C MET A 265 20.20 3.87 -5.20
N ILE A 266 19.03 4.51 -5.36
CA ILE A 266 18.54 4.93 -6.69
C ILE A 266 19.44 5.98 -7.30
N LYS A 267 19.78 7.03 -6.54
CA LYS A 267 20.65 8.15 -6.98
C LYS A 267 22.06 7.69 -7.39
N TYR A 268 22.50 6.53 -6.93
CA TYR A 268 23.75 5.91 -7.37
C TYR A 268 23.69 5.38 -8.82
N PHE A 269 22.51 4.98 -9.31
CA PHE A 269 22.33 4.40 -10.65
C PHE A 269 21.59 5.31 -11.66
N ALA A 270 20.80 6.26 -11.17
CA ALA A 270 19.95 7.09 -12.00
C ALA A 270 19.96 8.56 -11.55
N ASN A 271 19.76 9.46 -12.50
CA ASN A 271 19.47 10.86 -12.21
C ASN A 271 18.04 10.96 -11.68
N VAL A 272 17.87 11.68 -10.57
CA VAL A 272 16.57 11.87 -9.91
C VAL A 272 16.39 13.35 -9.61
N ASN A 273 15.38 13.97 -10.22
CA ASN A 273 14.98 15.33 -9.88
C ASN A 273 14.00 15.35 -8.69
N ASN A 274 13.68 16.55 -8.18
CA ASN A 274 12.82 16.70 -7.02
C ASN A 274 11.39 16.16 -7.23
N ALA A 275 10.83 16.24 -8.44
CA ALA A 275 9.50 15.75 -8.73
C ALA A 275 9.47 14.21 -8.80
N GLU A 276 10.48 13.60 -9.41
CA GLU A 276 10.68 12.14 -9.43
C GLU A 276 10.90 11.58 -8.02
N GLU A 277 11.69 12.28 -7.19
CA GLU A 277 11.89 11.91 -5.78
C GLU A 277 10.59 11.95 -4.97
N LYS A 278 9.74 12.96 -5.20
CA LYS A 278 8.40 13.03 -4.60
C LYS A 278 7.51 11.87 -5.06
N LEU A 279 7.52 11.52 -6.34
CA LEU A 279 6.74 10.40 -6.87
C LEU A 279 7.19 9.06 -6.25
N LEU A 280 8.50 8.82 -6.16
CA LEU A 280 9.06 7.61 -5.55
C LEU A 280 8.70 7.47 -4.07
N ASN A 281 8.69 8.57 -3.32
CA ASN A 281 8.33 8.60 -1.90
C ASN A 281 6.81 8.70 -1.63
N SER A 282 5.99 8.82 -2.68
CA SER A 282 4.53 8.90 -2.50
C SER A 282 3.97 7.62 -1.88
N CYS A 283 2.83 7.73 -1.19
CA CYS A 283 2.14 6.57 -0.63
C CYS A 283 1.67 5.58 -1.72
N SER A 284 1.55 6.00 -2.98
CA SER A 284 1.27 5.10 -4.11
C SER A 284 2.45 4.19 -4.45
N ALA A 285 3.68 4.59 -4.09
CA ALA A 285 4.95 3.90 -4.34
C ALA A 285 5.04 3.24 -5.74
N PRO A 286 4.95 4.02 -6.83
CA PRO A 286 5.01 3.49 -8.19
C PRO A 286 6.42 3.10 -8.62
N ILE A 287 6.49 2.41 -9.75
CA ILE A 287 7.71 2.34 -10.56
C ILE A 287 7.82 3.65 -11.33
N VAL A 288 8.92 4.38 -11.15
CA VAL A 288 9.25 5.61 -11.87
C VAL A 288 10.35 5.32 -12.88
N ILE A 289 10.13 5.67 -14.14
CA ILE A 289 11.12 5.55 -15.21
C ILE A 289 12.11 6.72 -15.09
N LEU A 290 13.36 6.40 -14.76
CA LEU A 290 14.43 7.37 -14.52
C LEU A 290 15.54 7.22 -15.56
N LYS A 291 16.20 8.33 -15.91
CA LYS A 291 17.36 8.31 -16.80
C LYS A 291 18.57 7.75 -16.07
N THR A 292 19.21 6.72 -16.64
CA THR A 292 20.39 6.09 -16.04
C THR A 292 21.61 7.00 -16.17
N ILE A 293 22.51 6.96 -15.18
CA ILE A 293 23.79 7.68 -15.25
C ILE A 293 24.75 6.82 -16.09
N SER A 294 25.20 7.34 -17.24
CA SER A 294 26.15 6.61 -18.09
C SER A 294 27.51 6.44 -17.43
N ASP A 295 28.28 5.45 -17.89
CA ASP A 295 29.66 5.23 -17.40
C ASP A 295 30.53 6.48 -17.62
N ALA A 296 30.37 7.17 -18.75
CA ALA A 296 31.08 8.41 -19.07
C ALA A 296 30.81 9.58 -18.10
N GLN A 297 29.61 9.66 -17.50
CA GLN A 297 29.29 10.67 -16.47
C GLN A 297 29.92 10.35 -15.11
N THR A 298 30.39 9.10 -14.93
CA THR A 298 31.04 8.65 -13.69
C THR A 298 32.53 8.98 -13.70
N ASP A 299 33.18 9.01 -14.88
CA ASP A 299 34.61 9.33 -15.01
C ASP A 299 34.93 10.79 -14.67
N GLU A 300 34.03 11.74 -14.96
CA GLU A 300 34.19 13.15 -14.56
C GLU A 300 34.05 13.36 -13.04
N ALA A 301 33.26 12.53 -12.35
CA ALA A 301 33.06 12.61 -10.90
C ALA A 301 34.07 11.77 -10.09
N LEU A 302 34.75 10.79 -10.72
CA LEU A 302 35.70 9.87 -10.09
C LEU A 302 37.18 10.28 -10.24
N ALA A 303 37.46 11.50 -10.69
CA ALA A 303 38.83 12.03 -10.77
C ALA A 303 39.58 12.09 -9.41
N THR A 304 38.94 11.77 -8.28
CA THR A 304 39.55 11.80 -6.94
C THR A 304 39.23 10.59 -6.03
N GLY A 305 38.76 9.45 -6.54
CA GLY A 305 38.47 8.28 -5.69
C GLY A 305 38.49 6.92 -6.40
N PRO A 306 38.56 5.80 -5.65
CA PRO A 306 38.63 4.46 -6.24
C PRO A 306 37.39 4.18 -7.10
N THR A 307 37.63 3.68 -8.31
CA THR A 307 36.64 3.36 -9.35
C THR A 307 35.62 2.34 -8.84
N VAL A 308 34.46 2.81 -8.35
CA VAL A 308 33.36 1.93 -7.97
C VAL A 308 32.59 1.57 -9.23
N VAL A 309 32.85 0.38 -9.77
CA VAL A 309 32.13 -0.14 -10.95
C VAL A 309 30.64 -0.27 -10.62
N LYS A 310 29.80 0.46 -11.36
CA LYS A 310 28.34 0.32 -11.32
C LYS A 310 27.96 -1.07 -11.81
N LYS A 311 27.72 -1.98 -10.87
CA LYS A 311 27.53 -3.41 -11.13
C LYS A 311 26.05 -3.75 -11.38
N LEU A 312 25.41 -3.15 -12.39
CA LEU A 312 24.10 -3.60 -12.87
C LEU A 312 24.25 -4.40 -14.16
N SER A 313 23.42 -5.42 -14.36
CA SER A 313 23.43 -6.18 -15.61
C SER A 313 22.94 -5.31 -16.78
N ALA A 314 23.69 -5.28 -17.88
CA ALA A 314 23.25 -4.64 -19.13
C ALA A 314 21.94 -5.26 -19.69
N ASP A 315 21.64 -6.51 -19.29
CA ASP A 315 20.40 -7.19 -19.65
C ASP A 315 19.18 -6.68 -18.86
N LEU A 316 19.29 -5.71 -17.95
CA LEU A 316 18.10 -5.20 -17.25
C LEU A 316 17.15 -4.43 -18.18
N ALA A 317 17.70 -3.64 -19.09
CA ALA A 317 16.95 -2.85 -20.07
C ALA A 317 17.75 -2.70 -21.38
N PRO A 318 17.90 -3.78 -22.19
CA PRO A 318 18.74 -3.76 -23.38
C PRO A 318 18.36 -2.62 -24.35
N GLY A 319 19.36 -1.81 -24.73
CA GLY A 319 19.17 -0.69 -25.66
C GLY A 319 18.42 0.51 -25.10
N GLN A 320 18.20 0.58 -23.78
CA GLN A 320 17.52 1.70 -23.12
C GLN A 320 18.51 2.52 -22.28
N ASN A 321 18.29 3.83 -22.22
CA ASN A 321 19.02 4.77 -21.33
C ASN A 321 18.20 5.16 -20.10
N SER A 322 17.14 4.39 -19.82
CA SER A 322 16.26 4.60 -18.68
C SER A 322 15.90 3.26 -18.03
N MET A 323 15.66 3.30 -16.73
CA MET A 323 15.26 2.13 -15.94
C MET A 323 14.11 2.50 -15.01
N GLY A 324 13.21 1.55 -14.78
CA GLY A 324 12.13 1.70 -13.81
C GLY A 324 12.59 1.34 -12.42
N PHE A 325 12.57 2.30 -11.49
CA PHE A 325 12.86 2.07 -10.08
C PHE A 325 11.61 2.27 -9.23
N MET A 326 11.47 1.50 -8.16
CA MET A 326 10.53 1.72 -7.07
C MET A 326 11.23 1.54 -5.72
N LEU A 327 10.62 2.09 -4.68
CA LEU A 327 11.02 1.88 -3.29
C LEU A 327 10.24 0.72 -2.66
N PRO A 328 10.73 0.17 -1.54
CA PRO A 328 9.99 -0.86 -0.81
C PRO A 328 8.69 -0.26 -0.29
N TYR A 329 7.57 -0.94 -0.53
CA TYR A 329 6.24 -0.41 -0.22
C TYR A 329 5.46 -1.25 0.82
N THR A 330 6.00 -2.39 1.25
CA THR A 330 5.43 -3.23 2.31
C THR A 330 6.47 -3.49 3.39
N PRO A 331 6.07 -3.85 4.63
CA PRO A 331 7.04 -4.23 5.65
C PRO A 331 7.88 -5.43 5.21
N LEU A 332 7.29 -6.41 4.51
CA LEU A 332 8.02 -7.53 3.90
C LEU A 332 9.13 -7.05 2.96
N HIS A 333 8.84 -6.09 2.07
CA HIS A 333 9.84 -5.53 1.16
C HIS A 333 10.92 -4.75 1.91
N HIS A 334 10.55 -3.95 2.92
CA HIS A 334 11.54 -3.24 3.73
C HIS A 334 12.49 -4.20 4.43
N LEU A 335 11.97 -5.26 5.07
CA LEU A 335 12.76 -6.29 5.74
C LEU A 335 13.69 -7.02 4.77
N LEU A 336 13.16 -7.48 3.62
CA LEU A 336 13.94 -8.15 2.58
C LEU A 336 15.10 -7.26 2.09
N MET A 337 14.83 -5.98 1.82
CA MET A 337 15.83 -5.05 1.31
C MET A 337 16.88 -4.63 2.35
N GLN A 338 16.72 -4.94 3.64
CA GLN A 338 17.76 -4.63 4.64
C GLN A 338 19.08 -5.34 4.34
N LYS A 339 19.02 -6.60 3.90
CA LYS A 339 20.21 -7.43 3.56
C LYS A 339 20.76 -7.19 2.15
N MET A 340 20.04 -6.42 1.32
CA MET A 340 20.42 -6.16 -0.06
C MET A 340 21.38 -4.98 -0.16
N THR A 341 22.47 -5.17 -0.89
CA THR A 341 23.45 -4.12 -1.22
C THR A 341 23.29 -3.60 -2.65
N GLN A 342 22.48 -4.28 -3.46
CA GLN A 342 22.12 -3.94 -4.83
C GLN A 342 20.60 -3.88 -4.96
N PRO A 343 20.06 -3.18 -5.98
CA PRO A 343 18.66 -3.32 -6.34
C PRO A 343 18.33 -4.78 -6.69
N ILE A 344 17.08 -5.16 -6.51
CA ILE A 344 16.56 -6.43 -7.04
C ILE A 344 15.71 -6.14 -8.26
N VAL A 345 15.72 -7.04 -9.25
CA VAL A 345 14.61 -7.13 -10.19
C VAL A 345 13.37 -7.46 -9.39
N LEU A 346 12.25 -6.78 -9.67
CA LEU A 346 10.94 -7.17 -9.16
C LEU A 346 9.94 -7.00 -10.29
N THR A 347 9.58 -8.11 -10.92
CA THR A 347 8.68 -8.13 -12.08
C THR A 347 7.48 -9.03 -11.80
N SER A 348 6.35 -8.79 -12.46
CA SER A 348 5.14 -9.61 -12.27
C SER A 348 5.44 -11.10 -12.49
N ALA A 349 4.93 -11.98 -11.63
CA ALA A 349 5.09 -13.41 -11.77
C ALA A 349 3.97 -13.98 -12.66
N ASN A 350 4.31 -14.15 -13.94
CA ASN A 350 3.48 -14.70 -14.99
C ASN A 350 4.38 -15.12 -16.16
N GLN A 351 3.93 -16.09 -16.95
CA GLN A 351 4.47 -16.27 -18.30
C GLN A 351 4.14 -15.03 -19.15
N SER A 352 4.91 -14.76 -20.21
CA SER A 352 4.65 -13.59 -21.06
C SER A 352 3.18 -13.55 -21.47
N ASP A 353 2.59 -12.36 -21.43
CA ASP A 353 1.21 -12.06 -21.88
C ASP A 353 0.06 -12.69 -21.04
N GLU A 354 0.38 -13.46 -20.01
CA GLU A 354 -0.60 -13.90 -19.01
C GLU A 354 -0.72 -12.91 -17.84
N PRO A 355 -1.85 -12.87 -17.11
CA PRO A 355 -1.97 -11.99 -15.97
C PRO A 355 -1.23 -12.53 -14.73
N GLN A 356 -0.83 -11.62 -13.85
CA GLN A 356 -0.04 -11.92 -12.64
C GLN A 356 -0.69 -12.99 -11.74
N VAL A 357 0.09 -13.94 -11.25
CA VAL A 357 -0.40 -14.93 -10.28
C VAL A 357 -0.69 -14.25 -8.94
N ILE A 358 -1.82 -14.58 -8.30
CA ILE A 358 -2.19 -14.05 -6.98
C ILE A 358 -2.43 -15.13 -5.91
N ARG A 359 -2.66 -16.38 -6.32
CA ARG A 359 -2.94 -17.52 -5.41
C ARG A 359 -1.70 -18.39 -5.21
N ASN A 360 -1.50 -18.90 -4.00
CA ASN A 360 -0.36 -19.75 -3.66
C ASN A 360 -0.35 -21.05 -4.46
N GLY A 361 -1.52 -21.70 -4.62
CA GLY A 361 -1.63 -22.95 -5.38
C GLY A 361 -1.28 -22.78 -6.87
N GLU A 362 -1.64 -21.66 -7.48
CA GLU A 362 -1.31 -21.33 -8.86
C GLU A 362 0.18 -20.99 -9.04
N ALA A 363 0.86 -20.51 -7.99
CA ALA A 363 2.25 -20.08 -8.06
C ALA A 363 3.17 -21.22 -8.46
N HIS A 364 3.06 -22.38 -7.80
CA HIS A 364 3.85 -23.56 -8.14
C HIS A 364 3.54 -24.06 -9.54
N GLN A 365 2.26 -24.11 -9.93
CA GLN A 365 1.86 -24.63 -11.23
C GLN A 365 2.35 -23.78 -12.41
N ARG A 366 2.38 -22.45 -12.25
CA ARG A 366 2.67 -21.52 -13.36
C ARG A 366 4.12 -21.02 -13.37
N LEU A 367 4.83 -21.12 -12.27
CA LEU A 367 6.17 -20.57 -12.09
C LEU A 367 7.24 -21.63 -11.85
N ASP A 368 6.88 -22.92 -11.86
CA ASP A 368 7.80 -24.04 -11.65
C ASP A 368 9.03 -23.97 -12.54
N GLN A 369 8.90 -23.56 -13.80
CA GLN A 369 10.03 -23.44 -14.74
C GLN A 369 10.81 -22.13 -14.61
N ILE A 370 10.39 -21.23 -13.72
CA ILE A 370 10.96 -19.89 -13.58
C ILE A 370 11.64 -19.71 -12.22
N ALA A 371 10.88 -19.85 -11.13
CA ALA A 371 11.33 -19.57 -9.79
C ALA A 371 12.05 -20.78 -9.17
N ASP A 372 13.14 -20.51 -8.45
CA ASP A 372 13.86 -21.51 -7.68
C ASP A 372 13.26 -21.69 -6.27
N TYR A 373 12.65 -20.62 -5.71
CA TYR A 373 12.05 -20.58 -4.38
C TYR A 373 10.80 -19.67 -4.36
N TYR A 374 9.96 -19.85 -3.34
CA TYR A 374 8.68 -19.16 -3.18
C TYR A 374 8.53 -18.60 -1.76
N LEU A 375 8.67 -17.28 -1.60
CA LEU A 375 8.36 -16.54 -0.38
C LEU A 375 6.87 -16.15 -0.40
N LEU A 376 6.05 -16.92 0.32
CA LEU A 376 4.59 -16.90 0.27
C LEU A 376 4.00 -16.54 1.63
N HIS A 377 2.72 -16.20 1.64
CA HIS A 377 1.96 -15.96 2.88
C HIS A 377 0.48 -16.36 2.74
N ASP A 378 -0.19 -16.49 3.87
CA ASP A 378 -1.58 -16.98 4.00
C ASP A 378 -2.64 -15.87 3.92
N ARG A 379 -2.26 -14.58 3.87
CA ARG A 379 -3.22 -13.54 3.47
C ARG A 379 -3.58 -13.65 1.99
N ASP A 380 -4.85 -13.84 1.68
CA ASP A 380 -5.34 -13.82 0.30
C ASP A 380 -5.22 -12.43 -0.32
N ILE A 381 -4.89 -12.42 -1.61
CA ILE A 381 -5.01 -11.29 -2.51
C ILE A 381 -6.34 -11.47 -3.22
N VAL A 382 -7.30 -10.58 -2.96
CA VAL A 382 -8.66 -10.67 -3.51
C VAL A 382 -8.69 -10.05 -4.91
N ASN A 383 -8.14 -8.84 -5.03
CA ASN A 383 -8.09 -8.10 -6.28
C ASN A 383 -6.65 -8.01 -6.78
N ARG A 384 -6.41 -8.54 -7.97
CA ARG A 384 -5.11 -8.43 -8.65
C ARG A 384 -4.80 -6.96 -8.93
N LEU A 385 -3.61 -6.52 -8.56
CA LEU A 385 -3.10 -5.18 -8.84
C LEU A 385 -1.62 -5.27 -9.22
N ASP A 386 -1.33 -5.04 -10.50
CA ASP A 386 0.04 -4.83 -10.97
C ASP A 386 0.63 -3.55 -10.34
N ASP A 387 1.96 -3.43 -10.32
CA ASP A 387 2.62 -2.17 -9.95
C ASP A 387 2.35 -1.08 -11.00
N SER A 388 1.96 0.11 -10.55
CA SER A 388 1.84 1.29 -11.42
C SER A 388 3.20 1.71 -11.97
N VAL A 389 3.21 2.21 -13.21
CA VAL A 389 4.42 2.69 -13.89
C VAL A 389 4.18 4.11 -14.37
N LEU A 390 5.03 5.03 -13.92
CA LEU A 390 4.97 6.44 -14.26
C LEU A 390 6.29 6.92 -14.85
N ARG A 391 6.20 8.00 -15.62
CA ARG A 391 7.34 8.79 -16.07
C ARG A 391 7.03 10.26 -15.87
N PHE A 392 7.99 11.04 -15.38
CA PHE A 392 7.85 12.49 -15.29
C PHE A 392 8.28 13.12 -16.61
N MET A 393 7.38 13.85 -17.29
CA MET A 393 7.62 14.53 -18.56
C MET A 393 6.76 15.78 -18.66
N ASP A 394 7.31 16.85 -19.24
CA ASP A 394 6.63 18.15 -19.40
C ASP A 394 6.05 18.66 -18.07
N ASP A 395 6.87 18.64 -17.03
CA ASP A 395 6.55 19.05 -15.65
C ASP A 395 5.36 18.32 -15.00
N GLN A 396 4.97 17.15 -15.54
CA GLN A 396 3.83 16.38 -15.05
C GLN A 396 4.14 14.88 -14.95
N PRO A 397 3.57 14.17 -13.96
CA PRO A 397 3.57 12.71 -13.96
C PRO A 397 2.67 12.17 -15.08
N ARG A 398 3.19 11.25 -15.89
CA ARG A 398 2.46 10.54 -16.95
C ARG A 398 2.38 9.07 -16.62
N PHE A 399 1.16 8.52 -16.62
CA PHE A 399 0.95 7.09 -16.44
C PHE A 399 1.31 6.34 -17.71
N LEU A 400 2.24 5.39 -17.59
CA LEU A 400 2.43 4.31 -18.56
C LEU A 400 1.59 3.09 -18.18
N ARG A 401 1.30 2.96 -16.88
CA ARG A 401 0.37 1.98 -16.31
C ARG A 401 -0.24 2.55 -15.04
N LEU A 402 -1.56 2.68 -15.02
CA LEU A 402 -2.34 3.01 -13.82
C LEU A 402 -2.82 1.70 -13.19
N ALA A 403 -2.29 1.36 -12.01
CA ALA A 403 -2.61 0.14 -11.28
C ALA A 403 -2.45 0.37 -9.76
N ARG A 404 -1.71 -0.46 -9.01
CA ARG A 404 -1.53 -0.33 -7.55
C ARG A 404 -1.16 1.09 -7.12
N GLY A 405 -1.77 1.57 -6.04
CA GLY A 405 -1.52 2.90 -5.49
C GLY A 405 -2.30 4.03 -6.15
N TYR A 406 -2.96 3.76 -7.28
CA TYR A 406 -3.82 4.71 -7.99
C TYR A 406 -5.19 4.11 -8.26
N ALA A 407 -5.28 2.90 -8.80
CA ALA A 407 -6.53 2.19 -8.97
C ALA A 407 -7.22 1.93 -7.62
N PRO A 408 -8.54 2.19 -7.49
CA PRO A 408 -9.51 2.46 -8.57
C PRO A 408 -9.80 3.96 -8.77
N MET A 409 -8.77 4.78 -9.06
CA MET A 409 -8.91 6.20 -9.40
C MET A 409 -10.04 6.44 -10.40
N THR A 410 -10.94 7.35 -10.05
CA THR A 410 -12.02 7.82 -10.91
C THR A 410 -11.61 9.11 -11.60
N LEU A 411 -12.04 9.29 -12.84
CA LEU A 411 -11.90 10.54 -13.57
C LEU A 411 -13.29 11.19 -13.66
N ALA A 412 -13.36 12.48 -13.33
CA ALA A 412 -14.56 13.25 -13.60
C ALA A 412 -14.73 13.36 -15.11
N LEU A 413 -15.89 12.93 -15.61
CA LEU A 413 -16.26 13.15 -17.00
C LEU A 413 -16.84 14.57 -17.15
N PRO A 414 -16.73 15.19 -18.32
CA PRO A 414 -17.44 16.42 -18.62
C PRO A 414 -18.94 16.29 -18.36
N ASP A 415 -19.61 17.37 -17.94
CA ASP A 415 -21.06 17.37 -17.65
C ASP A 415 -21.92 16.96 -18.86
N ASP A 416 -21.40 17.12 -20.08
CA ASP A 416 -22.05 16.76 -21.34
C ASP A 416 -21.69 15.35 -21.84
N PHE A 417 -20.96 14.55 -21.06
CA PHE A 417 -20.64 13.18 -21.42
C PHE A 417 -21.89 12.29 -21.26
N PRO A 418 -22.38 11.64 -22.34
CA PRO A 418 -23.58 10.81 -22.26
C PRO A 418 -23.33 9.53 -21.45
N ASP A 419 -24.32 9.15 -20.64
CA ASP A 419 -24.33 7.93 -19.81
C ASP A 419 -24.18 6.62 -20.60
#